data_AF-A0A2K5SHV1-F1
#
_entry.id   AF-A0A2K5SHV1-F1
#
_cell.length_a   1.000
_cell.length_b   1.000
_cell.length_c   1.000
_cell.angle_alpha   90.00
_cell.angle_beta   90.00
_cell.angle_gamma   90.00
#
_symmetry.space_group_name_H-M   'P 1'
#
loop_
_entity.id
_entity.type
_entity.pdbx_description
1 polymer ?
#
loop_
_entity_poly.entity_id
_entity_poly.type
_entity_poly.pdbx_seq_one_letter_code
_entity_poly.pdbx_strand_id
1 'polypeptide(L)'
;MWWKVPLLVGFIVLGTHVCSCKFVDTDKNLDYFPSAVEYAVFQFNEDQEDEFAYKFLGVHRSQRKSWTWTYLMDLTMGRTVCKKHDEDIDNCPLQEGTEEKMFTLLNSTCGERRW
;
A
#
# COMPACT_ATOMS: atom_id res chain seq x y z
N MET A 1 -35.18 -21.22 -32.01
CA MET A 1 -34.69 -21.26 -30.62
C MET A 1 -33.15 -21.17 -30.56
N TRP A 2 -32.49 -20.22 -31.26
CA TRP A 2 -31.01 -20.10 -31.32
C TRP A 2 -30.47 -18.68 -31.07
N TRP A 3 -31.31 -17.69 -30.77
CA TRP A 3 -30.89 -16.32 -30.38
C TRP A 3 -30.34 -16.24 -28.94
N LYS A 4 -30.51 -17.29 -28.14
CA LYS A 4 -30.04 -17.34 -26.75
C LYS A 4 -28.53 -17.67 -26.65
N VAL A 5 -27.93 -18.21 -27.72
CA VAL A 5 -26.52 -18.64 -27.74
C VAL A 5 -25.53 -17.47 -27.78
N PRO A 6 -25.71 -16.39 -28.58
CA PRO A 6 -24.78 -15.26 -28.57
C PRO A 6 -24.77 -14.49 -27.24
N LEU A 7 -25.89 -14.47 -26.52
CA LEU A 7 -26.00 -13.83 -25.20
C LEU A 7 -25.10 -14.51 -24.16
N LEU A 8 -24.96 -15.84 -24.19
CA LEU A 8 -24.09 -16.56 -23.26
C LEU A 8 -22.60 -16.30 -23.56
N VAL A 9 -22.22 -16.17 -24.83
CA VAL A 9 -20.83 -15.88 -25.22
C VAL A 9 -20.43 -14.45 -24.81
N GLY A 10 -21.35 -13.48 -24.92
CA GLY A 10 -21.11 -12.10 -24.46
C GLY A 10 -20.85 -11.97 -22.96
N PHE A 11 -21.47 -12.82 -22.13
CA PHE A 11 -21.25 -12.84 -20.68
C PHE A 11 -19.89 -13.44 -20.28
N ILE A 12 -19.35 -14.38 -21.06
CA ILE A 12 -18.03 -15.00 -20.79
C ILE A 12 -16.89 -13.98 -21.01
N VAL A 13 -17.06 -13.05 -21.96
CA VAL A 13 -16.07 -12.01 -22.28
C VAL A 13 -16.02 -10.90 -21.21
N LEU A 14 -17.12 -10.64 -20.50
CA LEU A 14 -17.18 -9.64 -19.43
C LEU A 14 -16.73 -10.18 -18.05
N GLY A 15 -16.67 -11.50 -17.87
CA GLY A 15 -16.52 -12.15 -16.56
C GLY A 15 -15.11 -12.56 -16.15
N THR A 16 -14.09 -12.37 -16.99
CA THR A 16 -12.74 -12.91 -16.76
C THR A 16 -11.66 -11.83 -16.73
N HIS A 17 -11.85 -10.79 -15.92
CA HIS A 17 -10.70 -10.03 -15.45
C HIS A 17 -9.87 -10.93 -14.54
N VAL A 18 -8.82 -11.55 -15.09
CA VAL A 18 -7.85 -12.35 -14.34
C VAL A 18 -7.18 -11.42 -13.31
N CYS A 19 -7.68 -11.45 -12.08
CA CYS A 19 -7.03 -10.80 -10.95
C CYS A 19 -5.76 -11.61 -10.64
N SER A 20 -4.60 -11.13 -11.12
CA SER A 20 -3.32 -11.70 -10.76
C SER A 20 -3.02 -11.33 -9.30
N CYS A 21 -2.77 -12.32 -8.43
CA CYS A 21 -2.29 -12.08 -7.07
C CYS A 21 -0.83 -11.58 -7.03
N LYS A 22 -0.18 -11.37 -8.18
CA LYS A 22 1.23 -10.96 -8.25
C LYS A 22 1.38 -9.46 -8.08
N PHE A 23 2.33 -9.09 -7.23
CA PHE A 23 2.88 -7.75 -7.17
C PHE A 23 3.90 -7.57 -8.30
N VAL A 24 3.79 -6.44 -8.98
CA VAL A 24 4.73 -6.00 -10.02
C VAL A 24 5.30 -4.65 -9.61
N ASP A 25 6.57 -4.42 -9.93
CA ASP A 25 7.21 -3.13 -9.67
C ASP A 25 6.40 -2.00 -10.31
N THR A 26 6.21 -0.94 -9.54
CA THR A 26 5.37 0.19 -9.92
C THR A 26 6.12 1.48 -9.66
N ASP A 27 5.92 2.46 -10.54
CA ASP A 27 6.48 3.79 -10.33
C ASP A 27 5.88 4.40 -9.04
N LYS A 28 6.77 4.90 -8.18
CA LYS A 28 6.43 5.59 -6.94
C LYS A 28 5.77 6.96 -7.18
N ASN A 29 5.85 7.47 -8.41
CA ASN A 29 5.24 8.73 -8.83
C ASN A 29 3.82 8.56 -9.40
N LEU A 30 3.25 7.33 -9.40
CA LEU A 30 1.85 7.14 -9.76
C LEU A 30 0.94 7.90 -8.79
N ASP A 31 -0.12 8.52 -9.31
CA ASP A 31 -0.98 9.47 -8.59
C ASP A 31 -1.45 9.00 -7.20
N TYR A 32 -1.67 7.69 -7.01
CA TYR A 32 -2.21 7.14 -5.75
C TYR A 32 -1.15 6.54 -4.82
N PHE A 33 0.10 6.38 -5.27
CA PHE A 33 1.15 5.81 -4.44
C PHE A 33 1.51 6.72 -3.26
N PRO A 34 1.69 8.05 -3.40
CA PRO A 34 1.92 8.95 -2.27
C PRO A 34 0.82 8.88 -1.21
N SER A 35 -0.45 8.90 -1.62
CA SER A 35 -1.58 8.77 -0.67
C SER A 35 -1.58 7.41 0.04
N ALA A 36 -1.14 6.34 -0.63
CA ALA A 36 -0.99 5.03 0.00
C ALA A 36 0.15 5.06 1.05
N VAL A 37 1.26 5.76 0.77
CA VAL A 37 2.36 5.97 1.71
C VAL A 37 1.91 6.77 2.94
N GLU A 38 1.19 7.87 2.74
CA GLU A 38 0.63 8.68 3.84
C GLU A 38 -0.27 7.84 4.75
N TYR A 39 -1.21 7.10 4.16
CA TYR A 39 -2.09 6.21 4.91
C TYR A 39 -1.31 5.12 5.66
N ALA A 40 -0.30 4.53 5.02
CA ALA A 40 0.58 3.53 5.61
C ALA A 40 1.34 4.06 6.84
N VAL A 41 1.92 5.25 6.74
CA VAL A 41 2.66 5.91 7.83
C VAL A 41 1.71 6.26 8.98
N PHE A 42 0.51 6.74 8.67
CA PHE A 42 -0.53 7.00 9.67
C PHE A 42 -0.91 5.73 10.43
N GLN A 43 -1.30 4.66 9.73
CA GLN A 43 -1.66 3.38 10.36
C GLN A 43 -0.52 2.81 11.19
N PHE A 44 0.71 2.87 10.67
CA PHE A 44 1.88 2.45 11.41
C PHE A 44 2.01 3.20 12.74
N ASN A 45 1.87 4.53 12.72
CA ASN A 45 1.91 5.32 13.94
C ASN A 45 0.80 4.95 14.92
N GLU A 46 -0.43 4.74 14.47
CA GLU A 46 -1.53 4.33 15.35
C GLU A 46 -1.29 2.94 15.98
N ASP A 47 -0.75 1.99 15.21
CA ASP A 47 -0.57 0.60 15.63
C ASP A 47 0.66 0.36 16.53
N GLN A 48 1.70 1.20 16.42
CA GLN A 48 2.89 1.05 17.28
C GLN A 48 2.58 1.41 18.74
N GLU A 49 3.26 0.79 19.70
CA GLU A 49 3.12 1.16 21.13
C GLU A 49 3.94 2.40 21.53
N ASP A 50 4.90 2.81 20.70
CA ASP A 50 5.80 3.95 20.96
C ASP A 50 4.98 5.24 21.19
N GLU A 51 5.36 6.10 22.14
CA GLU A 51 4.66 7.38 22.35
C GLU A 51 4.99 8.40 21.24
N PHE A 52 6.18 8.25 20.64
CA PHE A 52 6.72 9.16 19.65
C PHE A 52 6.25 8.78 18.24
N ALA A 53 6.12 9.80 17.40
CA ALA A 53 5.76 9.62 16.00
C ALA A 53 6.95 9.10 15.18
N TYR A 54 6.65 8.38 14.12
CA TYR A 54 7.57 7.98 13.07
C TYR A 54 7.24 8.74 11.79
N LYS A 55 8.28 9.27 11.15
CA LYS A 55 8.18 10.03 9.91
C LYS A 55 8.75 9.24 8.74
N PHE A 56 8.11 9.36 7.59
CA PHE A 56 8.59 8.81 6.33
C PHE A 56 9.89 9.48 5.86
N LEU A 57 10.87 8.67 5.46
CA LEU A 57 12.18 9.12 4.95
C LEU A 57 12.41 8.71 3.49
N GLY A 58 11.88 7.56 3.07
CA GLY A 58 12.15 7.06 1.73
C GLY A 58 11.41 5.77 1.39
N VAL A 59 11.40 5.47 0.08
CA VAL A 59 10.83 4.24 -0.48
C VAL A 59 11.97 3.36 -0.95
N HIS A 60 12.10 2.17 -0.37
CA HIS A 60 13.01 1.13 -0.84
C HIS A 60 12.38 0.27 -1.92
N ARG A 61 11.10 -0.08 -1.75
CA ARG A 61 10.35 -0.91 -2.70
C ARG A 61 8.97 -0.32 -2.94
N SER A 62 8.54 -0.37 -4.20
CA SER A 62 7.24 0.09 -4.65
C SER A 62 6.69 -0.94 -5.64
N GLN A 63 5.70 -1.71 -5.20
CA GLN A 63 5.02 -2.70 -6.03
C GLN A 63 3.51 -2.52 -5.93
N ARG A 64 2.80 -2.88 -7.00
CA ARG A 64 1.34 -2.88 -7.05
C ARG A 64 0.84 -4.20 -7.55
N LYS A 65 -0.30 -4.65 -7.04
CA LYS A 65 -1.02 -5.77 -7.62
C LYS A 65 -1.71 -5.33 -8.91
N SER A 66 -1.56 -6.12 -9.98
CA SER A 66 -2.14 -5.77 -11.28
C SER A 66 -3.66 -5.59 -11.18
N TRP A 67 -4.18 -4.55 -11.83
CA TRP A 67 -5.61 -4.22 -11.89
C TRP A 67 -6.26 -3.81 -10.55
N THR A 68 -5.48 -3.59 -9.48
CA THR A 68 -5.99 -3.09 -8.20
C THR A 68 -5.22 -1.85 -7.73
N TRP A 69 -5.73 -1.19 -6.70
CA TRP A 69 -5.04 -0.11 -5.97
C TRP A 69 -4.29 -0.63 -4.75
N THR A 70 -3.92 -1.92 -4.76
CA THR A 70 -3.21 -2.57 -3.66
C THR A 70 -1.71 -2.44 -3.86
N TYR A 71 -1.05 -1.83 -2.89
CA TYR A 71 0.40 -1.63 -2.91
C TYR A 71 1.10 -2.56 -1.92
N LEU A 72 2.30 -2.96 -2.29
CA LEU A 72 3.32 -3.53 -1.42
C LEU A 72 4.49 -2.57 -1.46
N MET A 73 4.86 -2.05 -0.30
CA MET A 73 5.91 -1.04 -0.20
C MET A 73 6.82 -1.35 0.98
N ASP A 74 8.10 -1.06 0.78
CA ASP A 74 9.08 -1.00 1.87
C ASP A 74 9.44 0.46 2.09
N LEU A 75 9.13 0.96 3.28
CA LEU A 75 9.35 2.35 3.66
C LEU A 75 10.47 2.43 4.69
N THR A 76 11.34 3.42 4.51
CA THR A 76 12.27 3.87 5.55
C THR A 76 11.55 4.88 6.41
N MET A 77 11.51 4.65 7.72
CA MET A 77 10.92 5.56 8.68
C MET A 77 11.89 5.86 9.82
N GLY A 78 11.86 7.10 10.30
CA GLY A 78 12.67 7.56 11.42
C GLY A 78 11.79 8.00 12.58
N ARG A 79 12.18 7.63 13.81
CA ARG A 79 11.53 8.11 15.02
C ARG A 79 11.77 9.62 15.18
N THR A 80 10.75 10.35 15.59
CA THR A 80 10.83 11.79 15.83
C THR A 80 10.86 12.09 17.33
N VAL A 81 11.03 13.37 17.67
CA VAL A 81 10.92 13.84 19.06
C VAL A 81 9.50 14.26 19.45
N CYS A 82 8.55 14.26 18.50
CA CYS A 82 7.17 14.65 18.74
C CYS A 82 6.31 13.44 19.08
N LYS A 83 5.20 13.68 19.77
CA LYS A 83 4.20 12.65 20.06
C LYS A 83 3.29 12.46 18.85
N LYS A 84 2.66 11.29 18.78
CA LYS A 84 1.78 10.88 17.66
C LYS A 84 0.55 11.76 17.39
N HIS A 85 0.17 12.61 18.34
CA HIS A 85 -1.01 13.46 18.22
C HIS A 85 -0.68 14.95 18.38
N ASP A 86 0.59 15.31 18.19
CA ASP A 86 0.99 16.71 18.07
C ASP A 86 0.53 17.26 16.71
N GLU A 87 0.18 18.56 16.65
CA GLU A 87 -0.50 19.17 15.49
C GLU A 87 0.36 19.26 14.21
N ASP A 88 1.67 18.96 14.29
CA ASP A 88 2.61 19.12 13.17
C ASP A 88 3.74 18.05 13.19
N ILE A 89 3.37 16.80 12.90
CA ILE A 89 4.35 15.70 12.78
C ILE A 89 5.22 15.86 11.53
N ASP A 90 4.70 16.50 10.48
CA ASP A 90 5.40 16.67 9.20
C ASP A 90 6.64 17.57 9.33
N ASN A 91 6.60 18.61 10.17
CA ASN A 91 7.77 19.44 10.46
C ASN A 91 8.58 18.96 11.67
N CYS A 92 8.21 17.84 12.29
CA CYS A 92 8.90 17.33 13.45
C CYS A 92 10.32 16.83 13.11
N PRO A 93 11.35 17.20 13.90
CA PRO A 93 12.69 16.71 13.69
C PRO A 93 12.85 15.24 14.09
N LEU A 94 13.77 14.56 13.40
CA LEU A 94 14.17 13.20 13.75
C LEU A 94 14.91 13.18 15.08
N GLN A 95 14.71 12.11 15.84
CA GLN A 95 15.45 11.90 17.07
C GLN A 95 16.88 11.45 16.77
N GLU A 96 17.85 12.21 17.25
CA GLU A 96 19.27 11.87 17.13
C GLU A 96 19.59 10.53 17.81
N GLY A 97 20.37 9.69 17.14
CA GLY A 97 20.83 8.40 17.68
C GLY A 97 19.83 7.24 17.58
N THR A 98 18.64 7.44 17.00
CA THR A 98 17.71 6.34 16.70
C THR A 98 17.97 5.79 15.30
N GLU A 99 18.04 4.46 15.16
CA GLU A 99 18.17 3.81 13.86
C GLU A 99 16.90 3.97 13.01
N GLU A 100 17.09 4.13 11.70
CA GLU A 100 16.02 4.05 10.72
C GLU A 100 15.43 2.64 10.72
N LYS A 101 14.10 2.55 10.68
CA LYS A 101 13.40 1.27 10.63
C LYS A 101 12.77 1.09 9.24
N MET A 102 12.97 -0.11 8.68
CA MET A 102 12.31 -0.52 7.44
C MET A 102 11.04 -1.29 7.78
N PHE A 103 9.93 -0.90 7.15
CA PHE A 103 8.65 -1.56 7.34
C PHE A 103 8.07 -2.03 6.01
N THR A 104 7.61 -3.27 5.99
CA THR A 104 6.86 -3.85 4.88
C THR A 104 5.39 -3.84 5.24
N LEU A 105 4.57 -3.11 4.46
CA LEU A 105 3.12 -3.10 4.63
C LEU A 105 2.45 -3.92 3.53
N LEU A 106 1.67 -4.91 3.96
CA LEU A 106 0.88 -5.81 3.11
C LEU A 106 -0.59 -5.60 3.45
N ASN A 107 -1.38 -5.09 2.51
CA ASN A 107 -2.83 -5.12 2.65
C ASN A 107 -3.47 -5.91 1.50
N SER A 108 -3.45 -7.25 1.57
CA SER A 108 -4.49 -8.06 0.93
C SER A 108 -4.47 -9.53 1.33
N THR A 109 -5.66 -10.10 1.53
CA THR A 109 -5.93 -11.53 1.41
C THR A 109 -6.33 -11.82 -0.05
N CYS A 110 -5.43 -12.36 -0.86
CA CYS A 110 -5.80 -12.85 -2.20
C CYS A 110 -6.18 -14.33 -2.11
N GLY A 111 -7.48 -14.64 -2.26
CA GLY A 111 -7.91 -16.02 -2.53
C GLY A 111 -7.62 -16.35 -3.99
N GLU A 112 -6.60 -17.16 -4.24
CA GLU A 112 -6.24 -17.62 -5.58
C GLU A 112 -7.34 -18.57 -6.10
N ARG A 113 -8.30 -18.06 -6.88
CA ARG A 113 -9.27 -18.91 -7.58
C ARG A 113 -8.59 -19.51 -8.80
N ARG A 114 -7.95 -20.66 -8.57
CA ARG A 114 -7.52 -21.59 -9.61
C ARG A 114 -8.78 -22.31 -10.11
N TRP A 115 -9.18 -22.04 -11.35
CA TRP A 115 -10.21 -22.81 -12.05
C TRP A 115 -9.59 -24.07 -12.64
#